data_AF-A0A0J6WSE2-F1
#
_entry.id   AF-A0A0J6WSE2-F1
#
_cell.length_a   1.000
_cell.length_b   1.000
_cell.length_c   1.000
_cell.angle_alpha   90.00
_cell.angle_beta   90.00
_cell.angle_gamma   90.00
#
_symmetry.space_group_name_H-M   'P 1'
#
loop_
_entity.id
_entity.type
_entity.pdbx_description
1 polymer ?
#
loop_
_entity_poly.entity_id
_entity_poly.type
_entity_poly.pdbx_seq_one_letter_code
_entity_poly.pdbx_strand_id
1 'polypeptide(L)'
;MAYDSTKPADDEYLSAFPAEAREQLRAIIEDQIVNALKLQGLVPGNSSGQLPVSNGNVNANLNADQVDGRDASYFSPSTHVHSDATQNADGFMSKADKTKLDGVATGAEVNQYAFSNVAVGSITIQADGKQDTLTIAQGANITITADATNDKLTVAVSGTVPNATNAATCTGNAATATKWQTARKIGGVSVDGSADVDLPGVNTAGTQDTSGSATKHGGYTVAQLFDYFHPVGCIYESTSSTNPADIWGVGTWESYGVGRVLVGAGTADSGTTYTVGGTGGEESHKLTTDELAAHSHTFSGNTSSNGSHNHGVYTVKGWDNLGYFAGSGYSSNNQTLYTNNAGDHLHSFSGTTGNVGNNKTHENRMPYQVIYRWRRTA
;
A
#
# COMPACT_ATOMS: atom_id res chain seq x y z
N MET A 1 -169.91 -1.35 27.38
CA MET A 1 -170.58 -0.73 28.54
C MET A 1 -171.41 0.42 27.99
N ALA A 2 -172.74 0.29 28.06
CA ALA A 2 -173.80 1.10 27.44
C ALA A 2 -173.67 1.37 25.92
N TYR A 3 -174.45 0.64 25.10
CA TYR A 3 -174.70 1.00 23.70
C TYR A 3 -175.44 2.34 23.68
N ASP A 4 -174.74 3.39 23.27
CA ASP A 4 -175.28 4.73 23.09
C ASP A 4 -175.70 4.85 21.62
N SER A 5 -177.01 4.81 21.38
CA SER A 5 -177.61 4.86 20.05
C SER A 5 -177.35 6.17 19.29
N THR A 6 -176.64 7.13 19.91
CA THR A 6 -176.26 8.41 19.29
C THR A 6 -174.83 8.44 18.74
N LYS A 7 -174.04 7.38 18.91
CA LYS A 7 -172.68 7.29 18.35
C LYS A 7 -172.63 6.38 17.11
N PRO A 8 -172.01 6.80 15.99
CA PRO A 8 -171.95 5.99 14.77
C PRO A 8 -171.25 4.65 14.99
N ALA A 9 -171.63 3.63 14.21
CA ALA A 9 -170.93 2.35 14.18
C ALA A 9 -169.50 2.55 13.63
N ASP A 10 -168.57 1.67 14.03
CA ASP A 10 -167.12 1.78 13.78
C ASP A 10 -166.69 1.63 12.29
N ASP A 11 -167.65 1.60 11.37
CA ASP A 11 -167.44 1.37 9.94
C ASP A 11 -167.76 2.62 9.10
N GLU A 12 -168.14 3.74 9.75
CA GLU A 12 -168.56 4.97 9.08
C GLU A 12 -167.42 6.02 8.99
N TYR A 13 -167.42 6.80 7.91
CA TYR A 13 -166.43 7.85 7.70
C TYR A 13 -166.61 9.00 8.71
N LEU A 14 -165.52 9.70 9.06
CA LEU A 14 -165.51 10.88 9.95
C LEU A 14 -166.56 11.95 9.61
N SER A 15 -167.08 11.98 8.38
CA SER A 15 -168.15 12.88 7.98
C SER A 15 -169.49 12.60 8.66
N ALA A 16 -169.73 11.37 9.13
CA ALA A 16 -170.91 10.93 9.85
C ALA A 16 -170.88 11.31 11.35
N PHE A 17 -169.74 11.81 11.85
CA PHE A 17 -169.66 12.33 13.22
C PHE A 17 -170.51 13.60 13.37
N PRO A 18 -171.13 13.82 14.54
CA PRO A 18 -171.84 15.06 14.85
C PRO A 18 -170.99 16.29 14.53
N ALA A 19 -171.60 17.31 13.92
CA ALA A 19 -170.88 18.46 13.35
C ALA A 19 -169.96 19.16 14.37
N GLU A 20 -170.38 19.23 15.64
CA GLU A 20 -169.61 19.81 16.74
C GLU A 20 -168.32 19.04 17.06
N ALA A 21 -168.34 17.70 16.97
CA ALA A 21 -167.15 16.88 17.20
C ALA A 21 -166.15 16.99 16.06
N ARG A 22 -166.65 17.13 14.82
CA ARG A 22 -165.81 17.42 13.64
C ARG A 22 -165.15 18.78 13.77
N GLU A 23 -165.88 19.80 14.26
CA GLU A 23 -165.31 21.13 14.45
C GLU A 23 -164.29 21.15 15.59
N GLN A 24 -164.49 20.40 16.67
CA GLN A 24 -163.46 20.23 17.70
C GLN A 24 -162.20 19.53 17.17
N LEU A 25 -162.35 18.48 16.38
CA LEU A 25 -161.20 17.80 15.76
C LEU A 25 -160.45 18.72 14.77
N ARG A 26 -161.21 19.51 14.00
CA ARG A 26 -160.61 20.52 13.11
C ARG A 26 -159.91 21.61 13.92
N ALA A 27 -160.49 22.09 15.01
CA ALA A 27 -159.89 23.09 15.88
C ALA A 27 -158.62 22.56 16.61
N ILE A 28 -158.59 21.29 17.00
CA ILE A 28 -157.40 20.66 17.59
C ILE A 28 -156.23 20.63 16.59
N ILE A 29 -156.51 20.45 15.29
CA ILE A 29 -155.50 20.31 14.23
C ILE A 29 -155.12 21.68 13.64
N GLU A 30 -156.11 22.52 13.32
CA GLU A 30 -155.92 23.77 12.56
C GLU A 30 -155.82 25.01 13.46
N ASP A 31 -156.55 25.09 14.58
CA ASP A 31 -156.53 26.25 15.50
C ASP A 31 -155.41 26.19 16.55
N GLN A 32 -154.43 25.29 16.38
CA GLN A 32 -153.23 25.17 17.23
C GLN A 32 -153.51 25.07 18.74
N ILE A 33 -154.64 24.47 19.12
CA ILE A 33 -155.03 24.30 20.53
C ILE A 33 -154.01 23.43 21.30
N VAL A 34 -153.26 22.57 20.59
CA VAL A 34 -152.14 21.79 21.12
C VAL A 34 -150.89 21.99 20.26
N ASN A 35 -149.74 22.21 20.90
CA ASN A 35 -148.47 22.49 20.22
C ASN A 35 -147.75 21.19 19.82
N ALA A 36 -148.37 20.39 18.95
CA ALA A 36 -147.91 19.03 18.64
C ALA A 36 -146.57 18.95 17.86
N LEU A 37 -145.99 20.09 17.41
CA LEU A 37 -144.73 20.16 16.64
C LEU A 37 -143.57 20.84 17.38
N LYS A 38 -143.79 21.35 18.61
CA LYS A 38 -142.75 22.01 19.41
C LYS A 38 -142.76 21.46 20.83
N LEU A 39 -141.58 21.23 21.39
CA LEU A 39 -141.43 20.95 22.83
C LEU A 39 -140.96 22.23 23.53
N GLN A 40 -141.72 22.71 24.51
CA GLN A 40 -141.46 23.98 25.22
C GLN A 40 -141.26 25.20 24.29
N GLY A 41 -141.96 25.24 23.14
CA GLY A 41 -141.88 26.35 22.18
C GLY A 41 -140.71 26.27 21.19
N LEU A 42 -139.85 25.26 21.30
CA LEU A 42 -138.70 25.05 20.42
C LEU A 42 -139.03 24.08 19.28
N VAL A 43 -138.51 24.34 18.08
CA VAL A 43 -138.69 23.48 16.89
C VAL A 43 -137.47 22.57 16.75
N PRO A 44 -137.62 21.28 16.41
CA PRO A 44 -136.48 20.43 16.04
C PRO A 44 -135.72 21.00 14.83
N GLY A 45 -134.40 21.20 14.95
CA GLY A 45 -133.57 21.72 13.86
C GLY A 45 -132.12 22.00 14.26
N ASN A 46 -131.33 22.49 13.30
CA ASN A 46 -129.89 22.75 13.50
C ASN A 46 -129.55 24.21 13.83
N SER A 47 -130.57 25.06 14.00
CA SER A 47 -130.38 26.47 14.36
C SER A 47 -130.10 26.65 15.85
N SER A 48 -129.34 27.70 16.19
CA SER A 48 -129.02 28.06 17.57
C SER A 48 -130.27 28.23 18.44
N GLY A 49 -130.26 27.66 19.65
CA GLY A 49 -131.34 27.80 20.63
C GLY A 49 -132.58 26.91 20.39
N GLN A 50 -132.54 26.05 19.37
CA GLN A 50 -133.60 25.10 19.04
C GLN A 50 -133.30 23.69 19.58
N LEU A 51 -134.26 22.77 19.45
CA LEU A 51 -134.05 21.37 19.86
C LEU A 51 -133.10 20.69 18.86
N PRO A 52 -131.91 20.23 19.30
CA PRO A 52 -130.92 19.65 18.41
C PRO A 52 -131.44 18.39 17.73
N VAL A 53 -131.13 18.23 16.44
CA VAL A 53 -131.44 17.01 15.68
C VAL A 53 -130.16 16.38 15.13
N SER A 54 -130.12 15.05 15.18
CA SER A 54 -129.00 14.27 14.63
C SER A 54 -129.28 13.87 13.19
N ASN A 55 -129.18 14.82 12.26
CA ASN A 55 -129.45 14.65 10.83
C ASN A 55 -128.20 14.77 9.94
N GLY A 56 -127.00 14.84 10.53
CA GLY A 56 -125.73 14.97 9.81
C GLY A 56 -125.31 16.41 9.49
N ASN A 57 -126.19 17.40 9.71
CA ASN A 57 -125.84 18.81 9.63
C ASN A 57 -125.36 19.31 11.01
N VAL A 58 -124.43 20.27 11.01
CA VAL A 58 -123.91 20.87 12.26
C VAL A 58 -125.02 21.64 12.95
N ASN A 59 -125.27 21.32 14.21
CA ASN A 59 -126.15 22.11 15.07
C ASN A 59 -125.37 23.35 15.54
N ALA A 60 -125.76 24.53 15.03
CA ALA A 60 -125.03 25.77 15.26
C ALA A 60 -125.07 26.19 16.75
N ASN A 61 -123.91 26.60 17.28
CA ASN A 61 -123.71 27.09 18.66
C ASN A 61 -124.08 26.09 19.78
N LEU A 62 -124.06 24.79 19.48
CA LEU A 62 -123.93 23.78 20.52
C LEU A 62 -122.44 23.57 20.81
N ASN A 63 -122.10 23.25 22.05
CA ASN A 63 -120.76 22.79 22.46
C ASN A 63 -120.37 21.42 21.86
N ALA A 64 -120.99 21.01 20.75
CA ALA A 64 -120.76 19.72 20.11
C ALA A 64 -119.49 19.72 19.23
N ASP A 65 -119.02 20.90 18.80
CA ASP A 65 -117.75 21.11 18.09
C ASP A 65 -116.59 21.50 19.02
N GLN A 66 -116.90 21.83 20.28
CA GLN A 66 -115.93 22.16 21.32
C GLN A 66 -115.59 20.93 22.16
N VAL A 67 -114.29 20.72 22.42
CA VAL A 67 -113.84 19.72 23.40
C VAL A 67 -113.73 20.42 24.75
N ASP A 68 -114.47 19.94 25.75
CA ASP A 68 -114.57 20.55 27.10
C ASP A 68 -114.90 22.06 27.09
N GLY A 69 -115.71 22.49 26.11
CA GLY A 69 -116.15 23.89 25.97
C GLY A 69 -115.11 24.85 25.38
N ARG A 70 -114.04 24.33 24.76
CA ARG A 70 -113.04 25.12 24.05
C ARG A 70 -112.88 24.66 22.60
N ASP A 71 -112.54 25.61 21.73
CA ASP A 71 -112.23 25.34 20.32
C ASP A 71 -110.96 24.48 20.19
N ALA A 72 -110.85 23.68 19.14
CA ALA A 72 -109.68 22.82 18.89
C ALA A 72 -108.35 23.62 18.89
N SER A 73 -108.37 24.88 18.45
CA SER A 73 -107.21 25.78 18.46
C SER A 73 -106.67 26.10 19.85
N TYR A 74 -107.46 25.92 20.91
CA TYR A 74 -107.01 26.06 22.29
C TYR A 74 -106.06 24.93 22.71
N PHE A 75 -106.28 23.71 22.20
CA PHE A 75 -105.48 22.54 22.54
C PHE A 75 -104.27 22.35 21.62
N SER A 76 -104.33 22.89 20.41
CA SER A 76 -103.20 22.93 19.50
C SER A 76 -103.28 24.16 18.60
N PRO A 77 -102.26 25.05 18.62
CA PRO A 77 -102.10 26.07 17.59
C PRO A 77 -102.05 25.44 16.18
N SER A 78 -102.48 26.21 15.16
CA SER A 78 -102.47 25.79 13.75
C SER A 78 -101.09 25.37 13.23
N THR A 79 -100.02 25.82 13.90
CA THR A 79 -98.64 25.41 13.67
C THR A 79 -98.03 24.84 14.94
N HIS A 80 -97.75 23.54 14.96
CA HIS A 80 -96.88 22.93 15.97
C HIS A 80 -95.54 22.61 15.32
N VAL A 81 -94.46 23.18 15.85
CA VAL A 81 -93.08 22.87 15.47
C VAL A 81 -92.42 22.11 16.62
N HIS A 82 -91.66 21.07 16.29
CA HIS A 82 -90.78 20.43 17.26
C HIS A 82 -89.45 21.17 17.28
N SER A 83 -88.87 21.33 18.47
CA SER A 83 -87.55 21.93 18.62
C SER A 83 -86.48 21.06 17.94
N ASP A 84 -85.46 21.70 17.38
CA ASP A 84 -84.30 20.97 16.83
C ASP A 84 -83.63 20.13 17.92
N ALA A 85 -83.17 18.93 17.55
CA ALA A 85 -82.34 18.13 18.43
C ALA A 85 -80.97 18.80 18.60
N THR A 86 -80.57 19.03 19.84
CA THR A 86 -79.26 19.59 20.18
C THR A 86 -78.47 18.58 21.01
N GLN A 87 -77.19 18.85 21.26
CA GLN A 87 -76.40 18.00 22.16
C GLN A 87 -76.92 18.03 23.61
N ASN A 88 -77.78 19.00 23.96
CA ASN A 88 -78.28 19.21 25.32
C ASN A 88 -79.77 18.90 25.48
N ALA A 89 -80.53 18.73 24.40
CA ALA A 89 -81.97 18.54 24.42
C ALA A 89 -82.45 17.62 23.29
N ASP A 90 -83.41 16.76 23.62
CA ASP A 90 -84.08 15.88 22.67
C ASP A 90 -84.96 16.67 21.69
N GLY A 91 -85.07 16.21 20.45
CA GLY A 91 -85.96 16.75 19.41
C GLY A 91 -86.61 15.61 18.64
N PHE A 92 -86.49 15.60 17.30
CA PHE A 92 -86.87 14.45 16.47
C PHE A 92 -85.95 13.22 16.63
N MET A 93 -84.84 13.38 17.33
CA MET A 93 -83.92 12.31 17.74
C MET A 93 -83.43 12.60 19.16
N SER A 94 -82.91 11.58 19.86
CA SER A 94 -82.38 11.77 21.20
C SER A 94 -81.11 12.63 21.19
N LYS A 95 -80.87 13.38 22.27
CA LYS A 95 -79.62 14.12 22.48
C LYS A 95 -78.40 13.19 22.42
N ALA A 96 -78.54 11.94 22.87
CA ALA A 96 -77.48 10.95 22.83
C ALA A 96 -77.09 10.57 21.39
N ASP A 97 -78.09 10.34 20.53
CA ASP A 97 -77.85 10.06 19.11
C ASP A 97 -77.29 11.29 18.40
N LYS A 98 -77.78 12.49 18.76
CA LYS A 98 -77.29 13.75 18.17
C LYS A 98 -75.83 13.99 18.53
N THR A 99 -75.45 13.80 19.80
CA THR A 99 -74.05 13.88 20.24
C THR A 99 -73.17 12.85 19.53
N LYS A 100 -73.67 11.62 19.33
CA LYS A 100 -72.93 10.58 18.62
C LYS A 100 -72.71 10.94 17.15
N LEU A 101 -73.75 11.44 16.46
CA LEU A 101 -73.64 11.89 15.07
C LEU A 101 -72.75 13.12 14.92
N ASP A 102 -72.84 14.09 15.84
CA ASP A 102 -71.98 15.29 15.84
C ASP A 102 -70.51 14.97 16.07
N GLY A 103 -70.22 13.85 16.76
CA GLY A 103 -68.86 13.34 16.94
C GLY A 103 -68.26 12.65 15.70
N VAL A 104 -69.06 12.40 14.65
CA VAL A 104 -68.56 11.80 13.41
C VAL A 104 -67.92 12.89 12.56
N ALA A 105 -66.60 12.84 12.39
CA ALA A 105 -65.88 13.77 11.53
C ALA A 105 -66.35 13.66 10.07
N THR A 106 -66.36 14.80 9.37
CA THR A 106 -66.65 14.84 7.92
C THR A 106 -65.69 13.92 7.17
N GLY A 107 -66.24 12.95 6.43
CA GLY A 107 -65.45 11.97 5.67
C GLY A 107 -65.06 10.71 6.46
N ALA A 108 -65.61 10.48 7.66
CA ALA A 108 -65.43 9.21 8.36
C ALA A 108 -65.94 8.02 7.53
N GLU A 109 -65.09 7.02 7.35
CA GLU A 109 -65.43 5.77 6.67
C GLU A 109 -65.81 4.68 7.70
N VAL A 110 -66.53 3.65 7.25
CA VAL A 110 -66.75 2.43 8.05
C VAL A 110 -65.41 1.75 8.30
N ASN A 111 -65.20 1.17 9.49
CA ASN A 111 -63.95 0.48 9.89
C ASN A 111 -63.23 -0.21 8.72
N GLN A 112 -62.16 0.43 8.25
CA GLN A 112 -61.26 -0.09 7.24
C GLN A 112 -60.19 -0.96 7.88
N TYR A 113 -59.55 -1.81 7.07
CA TYR A 113 -58.37 -2.54 7.49
C TYR A 113 -57.23 -1.56 7.81
N ALA A 114 -56.45 -1.84 8.86
CA ALA A 114 -55.31 -1.00 9.28
C ALA A 114 -54.26 -0.83 8.17
N PHE A 115 -54.09 -1.84 7.32
CA PHE A 115 -53.35 -1.80 6.06
C PHE A 115 -54.07 -2.70 5.05
N SER A 116 -54.10 -2.36 3.75
CA SER A 116 -54.73 -3.23 2.75
C SER A 116 -53.79 -4.34 2.27
N ASN A 117 -52.59 -3.96 1.79
CA ASN A 117 -51.58 -4.87 1.25
C ASN A 117 -50.17 -4.34 1.55
N VAL A 118 -49.27 -5.23 1.97
CA VAL A 118 -47.83 -4.96 2.04
C VAL A 118 -47.11 -5.91 1.08
N ALA A 119 -46.51 -5.36 0.03
CA ALA A 119 -45.80 -6.15 -0.97
C ALA A 119 -44.34 -6.40 -0.54
N VAL A 120 -43.91 -7.66 -0.60
CA VAL A 120 -42.53 -8.11 -0.34
C VAL A 120 -42.09 -8.96 -1.53
N GLY A 121 -41.51 -8.31 -2.55
CA GLY A 121 -41.21 -8.98 -3.82
C GLY A 121 -42.48 -9.46 -4.51
N SER A 122 -42.63 -10.77 -4.67
CA SER A 122 -43.83 -11.41 -5.24
C SER A 122 -44.89 -11.82 -4.21
N ILE A 123 -44.63 -11.67 -2.91
CA ILE A 123 -45.56 -12.03 -1.84
C ILE A 123 -46.30 -10.79 -1.38
N THR A 124 -47.63 -10.91 -1.23
CA THR A 124 -48.45 -9.86 -0.63
C THR A 124 -48.93 -10.32 0.73
N ILE A 125 -48.62 -9.56 1.77
CA ILE A 125 -49.20 -9.72 3.10
C ILE A 125 -50.45 -8.84 3.13
N GLN A 126 -51.62 -9.45 3.28
CA GLN A 126 -52.91 -8.76 3.26
C GLN A 126 -53.51 -8.77 4.66
N ALA A 127 -54.21 -7.69 5.03
CA ALA A 127 -55.01 -7.74 6.25
C ALA A 127 -56.24 -8.62 6.05
N ASP A 128 -56.47 -9.54 6.99
CA ASP A 128 -57.62 -10.46 6.96
C ASP A 128 -58.71 -10.11 7.98
N GLY A 129 -58.45 -9.10 8.82
CA GLY A 129 -59.34 -8.65 9.88
C GLY A 129 -59.26 -7.14 10.09
N LYS A 130 -60.35 -6.56 10.62
CA LYS A 130 -60.42 -5.12 10.93
C LYS A 130 -59.34 -4.69 11.94
N GLN A 131 -59.01 -5.59 12.87
CA GLN A 131 -57.82 -5.49 13.72
C GLN A 131 -56.87 -6.60 13.27
N ASP A 132 -55.76 -6.23 12.64
CA ASP A 132 -54.74 -7.19 12.19
C ASP A 132 -53.33 -6.70 12.57
N THR A 133 -52.38 -7.62 12.67
CA THR A 133 -51.01 -7.38 13.14
C THR A 133 -49.99 -7.83 12.09
N LEU A 134 -49.30 -6.87 11.48
CA LEU A 134 -48.12 -7.15 10.67
C LEU A 134 -46.94 -7.54 11.58
N THR A 135 -46.53 -8.81 11.52
CA THR A 135 -45.34 -9.29 12.26
C THR A 135 -44.10 -9.21 11.37
N ILE A 136 -43.04 -8.56 11.85
CA ILE A 136 -41.74 -8.49 11.17
C ILE A 136 -40.74 -9.30 11.97
N ALA A 137 -40.34 -10.46 11.44
CA ALA A 137 -39.39 -11.36 12.09
C ALA A 137 -37.94 -11.02 11.72
N GLN A 138 -37.03 -11.18 12.67
CA GLN A 138 -35.59 -10.98 12.47
C GLN A 138 -34.99 -12.16 11.70
N GLY A 139 -34.33 -11.88 10.58
CA GLY A 139 -33.54 -12.88 9.85
C GLY A 139 -32.13 -13.07 10.43
N ALA A 140 -31.38 -14.05 9.93
CA ALA A 140 -29.98 -14.22 10.31
C ALA A 140 -29.16 -12.96 9.94
N ASN A 141 -28.33 -12.48 10.88
CA ASN A 141 -27.49 -11.28 10.74
C ASN A 141 -28.26 -9.97 10.46
N ILE A 142 -29.56 -9.93 10.70
CA ILE A 142 -30.39 -8.73 10.64
C ILE A 142 -30.94 -8.45 12.03
N THR A 143 -30.72 -7.25 12.54
CA THR A 143 -31.36 -6.75 13.77
C THR A 143 -32.49 -5.80 13.40
N ILE A 144 -33.63 -5.99 14.07
CA ILE A 144 -34.80 -5.13 13.93
C ILE A 144 -35.09 -4.53 15.30
N THR A 145 -35.07 -3.20 15.37
CA THR A 145 -35.35 -2.46 16.60
C THR A 145 -36.61 -1.61 16.40
N ALA A 146 -37.61 -1.87 17.23
CA ALA A 146 -38.84 -1.09 17.28
C ALA A 146 -38.72 0.03 18.32
N ASP A 147 -39.24 1.21 17.97
CA ASP A 147 -39.41 2.35 18.85
C ASP A 147 -40.88 2.75 18.83
N ALA A 148 -41.60 2.29 19.85
CA ALA A 148 -43.05 2.52 19.98
C ALA A 148 -43.41 3.95 20.41
N THR A 149 -42.44 4.75 20.87
CA THR A 149 -42.69 6.14 21.27
C THR A 149 -42.67 7.07 20.07
N ASN A 150 -41.79 6.78 19.11
CA ASN A 150 -41.62 7.58 17.89
C ASN A 150 -42.20 6.90 16.63
N ASP A 151 -42.99 5.83 16.80
CA ASP A 151 -43.58 5.04 15.72
C ASP A 151 -42.58 4.63 14.63
N LYS A 152 -41.37 4.19 15.04
CA LYS A 152 -40.25 3.92 14.14
C LYS A 152 -39.76 2.47 14.21
N LEU A 153 -39.44 1.92 13.04
CA LEU A 153 -38.73 0.65 12.87
C LEU A 153 -37.34 0.90 12.28
N THR A 154 -36.29 0.32 12.89
CA THR A 154 -34.93 0.36 12.34
C THR A 154 -34.49 -1.05 11.95
N VAL A 155 -34.06 -1.22 10.70
CA VAL A 155 -33.48 -2.48 10.20
C VAL A 155 -31.98 -2.28 9.98
N ALA A 156 -31.17 -3.06 10.69
CA ALA A 156 -29.73 -2.98 10.67
C ALA A 156 -29.09 -4.35 10.41
N VAL A 157 -27.86 -4.34 9.88
CA VAL A 157 -27.02 -5.53 9.77
C VAL A 157 -26.31 -5.74 11.11
N SER A 158 -26.37 -6.96 11.66
CA SER A 158 -25.84 -7.29 12.99
C SER A 158 -24.70 -8.32 12.99
N GLY A 159 -24.31 -8.82 11.82
CA GLY A 159 -23.23 -9.81 11.68
C GLY A 159 -22.57 -9.79 10.30
N THR A 160 -21.71 -10.77 10.03
CA THR A 160 -21.04 -10.92 8.73
C THR A 160 -22.09 -11.26 7.65
N VAL A 161 -22.27 -10.35 6.70
CA VAL A 161 -23.14 -10.56 5.53
C VAL A 161 -22.28 -11.25 4.46
N PRO A 162 -22.64 -12.46 3.98
CA PRO A 162 -21.88 -13.16 2.94
C PRO A 162 -21.75 -12.37 1.62
N ASN A 163 -22.55 -11.32 1.43
CA ASN A 163 -22.60 -10.55 0.18
C ASN A 163 -22.90 -9.06 0.43
N ALA A 164 -22.13 -8.40 1.30
CA ALA A 164 -22.11 -6.95 1.35
C ALA A 164 -20.91 -6.45 0.55
N THR A 165 -21.17 -5.77 -0.56
CA THR A 165 -20.25 -5.32 -1.62
C THR A 165 -19.00 -4.54 -1.15
N ASN A 166 -18.85 -4.24 0.15
CA ASN A 166 -17.67 -3.61 0.74
C ASN A 166 -16.76 -4.59 1.53
N ALA A 167 -17.13 -5.87 1.66
CA ALA A 167 -16.20 -6.96 1.96
C ALA A 167 -15.39 -7.41 0.73
N ALA A 168 -15.69 -6.83 -0.45
CA ALA A 168 -15.05 -7.11 -1.73
C ALA A 168 -13.58 -6.64 -1.81
N THR A 169 -13.08 -5.86 -0.85
CA THR A 169 -11.63 -5.60 -0.76
C THR A 169 -10.87 -6.76 -0.13
N CYS A 170 -11.57 -7.75 0.45
CA CYS A 170 -11.00 -9.00 0.96
C CYS A 170 -11.31 -10.22 0.06
N THR A 171 -11.84 -10.03 -1.16
CA THR A 171 -12.02 -11.14 -2.11
C THR A 171 -10.73 -11.35 -2.89
N GLY A 172 -9.92 -12.30 -2.42
CA GLY A 172 -8.64 -12.72 -2.98
C GLY A 172 -7.86 -13.57 -1.96
N ASN A 173 -6.58 -13.86 -2.21
CA ASN A 173 -5.70 -14.62 -1.31
C ASN A 173 -5.60 -14.03 0.13
N ALA A 174 -6.17 -12.85 0.42
CA ALA A 174 -6.23 -12.26 1.76
C ALA A 174 -6.92 -13.17 2.80
N ALA A 175 -8.02 -13.85 2.45
CA ALA A 175 -8.71 -14.75 3.38
C ALA A 175 -7.92 -16.04 3.67
N THR A 176 -7.08 -16.49 2.73
CA THR A 176 -6.20 -17.67 2.89
C THR A 176 -4.78 -17.32 3.31
N ALA A 177 -4.41 -16.04 3.34
CA ALA A 177 -3.14 -15.50 3.84
C ALA A 177 -3.02 -15.52 5.37
N THR A 178 -3.86 -16.31 6.06
CA THR A 178 -3.73 -16.58 7.50
C THR A 178 -2.36 -17.15 7.86
N LYS A 179 -1.69 -17.81 6.91
CA LYS A 179 -0.34 -18.38 7.09
C LYS A 179 0.75 -17.36 7.41
N TRP A 180 0.57 -16.08 7.06
CA TRP A 180 1.51 -14.98 7.34
C TRP A 180 1.03 -14.04 8.47
N GLN A 181 -0.12 -14.31 9.10
CA GLN A 181 -0.58 -13.53 10.28
C GLN A 181 0.41 -13.61 11.45
N THR A 182 1.14 -14.71 11.54
CA THR A 182 2.30 -14.82 12.42
C THR A 182 3.54 -14.75 11.54
N ALA A 183 4.35 -13.71 11.75
CA ALA A 183 5.57 -13.52 11.01
C ALA A 183 6.42 -14.80 11.00
N ARG A 184 7.00 -15.12 9.84
CA ARG A 184 7.91 -16.25 9.68
C ARG A 184 9.32 -15.71 9.53
N LYS A 185 10.33 -16.53 9.83
CA LYS A 185 11.72 -16.13 9.61
C LYS A 185 12.23 -16.70 8.28
N ILE A 186 12.78 -15.85 7.42
CA ILE A 186 13.55 -16.25 6.23
C ILE A 186 14.98 -15.78 6.48
N GLY A 187 15.95 -16.70 6.43
CA GLY A 187 17.34 -16.35 6.75
C GLY A 187 17.54 -15.73 8.14
N GLY A 188 16.63 -15.99 9.10
CA GLY A 188 16.65 -15.40 10.44
C GLY A 188 15.89 -14.07 10.59
N VAL A 189 15.52 -13.43 9.47
CA VAL A 189 14.79 -12.15 9.42
C VAL A 189 13.29 -12.39 9.49
N SER A 190 12.61 -11.70 10.39
CA SER A 190 11.14 -11.77 10.53
C SER A 190 10.48 -11.07 9.34
N VAL A 191 9.63 -11.79 8.63
CA VAL A 191 8.86 -11.28 7.48
C VAL A 191 7.37 -11.38 7.75
N ASP A 192 6.69 -10.24 7.63
CA ASP A 192 5.24 -10.07 7.80
C ASP A 192 4.58 -9.35 6.62
N GLY A 193 5.36 -8.95 5.61
CA GLY A 193 4.87 -8.28 4.40
C GLY A 193 4.58 -6.79 4.57
N SER A 194 5.00 -6.17 5.68
CA SER A 194 4.83 -4.72 5.93
C SER A 194 5.89 -3.83 5.27
N ALA A 195 7.04 -4.40 4.88
CA ALA A 195 8.15 -3.70 4.23
C ALA A 195 8.92 -4.64 3.30
N ASP A 196 9.87 -4.07 2.53
CA ASP A 196 10.84 -4.84 1.76
C ASP A 196 11.66 -5.76 2.67
N VAL A 197 12.10 -6.90 2.13
CA VAL A 197 12.82 -7.92 2.90
C VAL A 197 14.32 -7.75 2.74
N ASP A 198 14.98 -7.31 3.81
CA ASP A 198 16.44 -7.23 3.88
C ASP A 198 17.06 -8.48 4.51
N LEU A 199 17.73 -9.29 3.70
CA LEU A 199 18.43 -10.50 4.15
C LEU A 199 19.94 -10.22 4.30
N PRO A 200 20.54 -10.52 5.47
CA PRO A 200 21.98 -10.39 5.67
C PRO A 200 22.77 -11.20 4.64
N GLY A 201 23.72 -10.58 3.95
CA GLY A 201 24.53 -11.23 2.91
C GLY A 201 23.92 -11.24 1.50
N VAL A 202 22.69 -10.71 1.32
CA VAL A 202 22.05 -10.51 0.00
C VAL A 202 22.04 -9.02 -0.36
N ASN A 203 21.14 -8.25 0.25
CA ASN A 203 20.92 -6.81 0.00
C ASN A 203 21.41 -5.91 1.15
N THR A 204 21.83 -6.50 2.27
CA THR A 204 22.51 -5.82 3.38
C THR A 204 23.78 -6.58 3.76
N ALA A 205 24.83 -5.89 4.22
CA ALA A 205 26.04 -6.54 4.70
C ALA A 205 25.72 -7.56 5.81
N GLY A 206 26.24 -8.78 5.70
CA GLY A 206 25.93 -9.87 6.62
C GLY A 206 26.91 -11.04 6.53
N THR A 207 26.78 -11.98 7.46
CA THR A 207 27.68 -13.15 7.58
C THR A 207 27.11 -14.44 6.98
N GLN A 208 25.95 -14.37 6.29
CA GLN A 208 25.35 -15.55 5.66
C GLN A 208 26.14 -15.96 4.41
N ASP A 209 26.31 -17.26 4.24
CA ASP A 209 26.90 -17.85 3.05
C ASP A 209 25.86 -17.85 1.92
N THR A 210 25.76 -16.72 1.23
CA THR A 210 24.91 -16.63 0.05
C THR A 210 25.66 -17.29 -1.09
N SER A 211 25.25 -18.50 -1.45
CA SER A 211 25.80 -19.30 -2.55
C SER A 211 25.72 -18.62 -3.93
N GLY A 212 25.30 -17.36 -3.99
CA GLY A 212 25.19 -16.53 -5.17
C GLY A 212 25.87 -15.15 -5.06
N SER A 213 26.81 -14.93 -4.13
CA SER A 213 27.58 -13.66 -4.09
C SER A 213 28.95 -13.79 -4.76
N ALA A 214 29.23 -12.86 -5.69
CA ALA A 214 30.29 -12.81 -6.69
C ALA A 214 31.75 -12.71 -6.17
N THR A 215 32.02 -13.10 -4.92
CA THR A 215 33.34 -12.98 -4.27
C THR A 215 34.01 -14.31 -3.92
N LYS A 216 33.32 -15.44 -4.09
CA LYS A 216 33.89 -16.77 -3.87
C LYS A 216 33.64 -17.68 -5.07
N HIS A 217 34.63 -17.85 -5.93
CA HIS A 217 34.64 -18.95 -6.90
C HIS A 217 35.22 -20.19 -6.19
N GLY A 218 34.39 -21.21 -5.94
CA GLY A 218 34.84 -22.46 -5.33
C GLY A 218 35.25 -22.38 -3.86
N GLY A 219 34.73 -21.41 -3.09
CA GLY A 219 34.99 -21.28 -1.65
C GLY A 219 36.24 -20.48 -1.27
N TYR A 220 37.05 -20.06 -2.25
CA TYR A 220 38.22 -19.22 -2.04
C TYR A 220 37.92 -17.74 -2.30
N THR A 221 38.41 -16.86 -1.44
CA THR A 221 38.41 -15.41 -1.67
C THR A 221 39.47 -15.03 -2.70
N VAL A 222 39.35 -13.84 -3.30
CA VAL A 222 40.38 -13.29 -4.21
C VAL A 222 41.75 -13.22 -3.52
N ALA A 223 41.78 -12.88 -2.23
CA ALA A 223 43.02 -12.88 -1.44
C ALA A 223 43.62 -14.29 -1.30
N GLN A 224 42.78 -15.31 -1.05
CA GLN A 224 43.24 -16.71 -0.94
C GLN A 224 43.79 -17.25 -2.27
N LEU A 225 43.14 -16.93 -3.40
CA LEU A 225 43.66 -17.28 -4.71
C LEU A 225 44.95 -16.53 -5.03
N PHE A 226 45.03 -15.25 -4.66
CA PHE A 226 46.24 -14.45 -4.83
C PHE A 226 47.42 -15.01 -4.02
N ASP A 227 47.20 -15.39 -2.76
CA ASP A 227 48.21 -16.02 -1.90
C ASP A 227 48.71 -17.34 -2.47
N TYR A 228 47.84 -18.10 -3.15
CA TYR A 228 48.20 -19.35 -3.80
C TYR A 228 49.12 -19.13 -5.03
N PHE A 229 48.81 -18.15 -5.88
CA PHE A 229 49.63 -17.85 -7.06
C PHE A 229 50.88 -17.00 -6.76
N HIS A 230 50.84 -16.19 -5.70
CA HIS A 230 51.91 -15.26 -5.33
C HIS A 230 52.25 -15.38 -3.83
N PRO A 231 52.84 -16.49 -3.37
CA PRO A 231 53.18 -16.66 -1.96
C PRO A 231 54.21 -15.63 -1.49
N VAL A 232 54.29 -15.40 -0.17
CA VAL A 232 55.32 -14.55 0.43
C VAL A 232 56.71 -15.04 0.02
N GLY A 233 57.55 -14.12 -0.47
CA GLY A 233 58.86 -14.41 -1.03
C GLY A 233 58.89 -14.56 -2.55
N CYS A 234 57.75 -14.54 -3.25
CA CYS A 234 57.72 -14.56 -4.71
C CYS A 234 58.35 -13.28 -5.30
N ILE A 235 58.88 -13.41 -6.51
CA ILE A 235 59.48 -12.31 -7.27
C ILE A 235 58.56 -11.98 -8.45
N TYR A 236 58.22 -10.70 -8.57
CA TYR A 236 57.46 -10.16 -9.69
C TYR A 236 58.31 -9.17 -10.47
N GLU A 237 58.30 -9.28 -11.79
CA GLU A 237 59.11 -8.46 -12.69
C GLU A 237 58.20 -7.71 -13.67
N SER A 238 58.44 -6.41 -13.83
CA SER A 238 57.63 -5.55 -14.70
C SER A 238 58.46 -4.41 -15.28
N THR A 239 58.07 -3.91 -16.45
CA THR A 239 58.61 -2.67 -17.02
C THR A 239 57.97 -1.42 -16.40
N SER A 240 56.89 -1.58 -15.61
CA SER A 240 56.24 -0.50 -14.87
C SER A 240 56.86 -0.31 -13.49
N SER A 241 57.01 0.95 -13.07
CA SER A 241 57.45 1.34 -11.72
C SER A 241 56.35 1.25 -10.66
N THR A 242 55.13 0.87 -11.05
CA THR A 242 53.98 0.78 -10.14
C THR A 242 54.18 -0.34 -9.12
N ASN A 243 53.90 -0.08 -7.84
CA ASN A 243 53.98 -1.11 -6.80
C ASN A 243 52.90 -2.18 -7.08
N PRO A 244 53.20 -3.49 -7.04
CA PRO A 244 52.19 -4.52 -7.32
C PRO A 244 50.99 -4.49 -6.36
N ALA A 245 51.16 -3.96 -5.15
CA ALA A 245 50.06 -3.70 -4.22
C ALA A 245 49.01 -2.75 -4.82
N ASP A 246 49.43 -1.77 -5.62
CA ASP A 246 48.54 -0.80 -6.25
C ASP A 246 47.83 -1.39 -7.49
N ILE A 247 48.39 -2.44 -8.09
CA ILE A 247 47.81 -3.13 -9.27
C ILE A 247 46.74 -4.14 -8.83
N TRP A 248 47.06 -4.96 -7.84
CA TRP A 248 46.19 -6.06 -7.40
C TRP A 248 45.37 -5.73 -6.15
N GLY A 249 45.65 -4.62 -5.47
CA GLY A 249 44.98 -4.23 -4.23
C GLY A 249 45.29 -5.13 -3.04
N VAL A 250 46.30 -6.02 -3.16
CA VAL A 250 46.66 -7.03 -2.16
C VAL A 250 48.17 -7.26 -2.11
N GLY A 251 48.64 -7.71 -0.95
CA GLY A 251 50.05 -8.02 -0.68
C GLY A 251 50.89 -6.79 -0.34
N THR A 252 51.99 -7.01 0.37
CA THR A 252 53.02 -6.01 0.64
C THR A 252 54.26 -6.33 -0.18
N TRP A 253 54.79 -5.34 -0.91
CA TRP A 253 55.87 -5.53 -1.87
C TRP A 253 57.00 -4.53 -1.66
N GLU A 254 58.24 -5.01 -1.78
CA GLU A 254 59.46 -4.20 -1.72
C GLU A 254 60.26 -4.31 -3.03
N SER A 255 61.03 -3.29 -3.38
CA SER A 255 61.96 -3.38 -4.50
C SER A 255 63.07 -4.38 -4.18
N TYR A 256 63.42 -5.24 -5.13
CA TYR A 256 64.33 -6.35 -4.87
C TYR A 256 65.44 -6.48 -5.92
N GLY A 257 66.67 -6.62 -5.45
CA GLY A 257 67.82 -6.92 -6.32
C GLY A 257 68.16 -5.82 -7.32
N VAL A 258 67.99 -4.54 -6.96
CA VAL A 258 68.38 -3.40 -7.80
C VAL A 258 69.87 -3.49 -8.15
N GLY A 259 70.21 -3.30 -9.43
CA GLY A 259 71.58 -3.42 -9.96
C GLY A 259 72.12 -4.85 -10.03
N ARG A 260 71.27 -5.87 -9.87
CA ARG A 260 71.69 -7.28 -9.82
C ARG A 260 70.86 -8.18 -10.74
N VAL A 261 71.53 -9.16 -11.32
CA VAL A 261 70.90 -10.29 -12.02
C VAL A 261 70.55 -11.39 -11.02
N LEU A 262 69.51 -12.19 -11.32
CA LEU A 262 69.13 -13.30 -10.47
C LEU A 262 70.06 -14.49 -10.71
N VAL A 263 70.54 -15.09 -9.62
CA VAL A 263 71.30 -16.34 -9.62
C VAL A 263 70.51 -17.34 -8.78
N GLY A 264 70.31 -18.55 -9.30
CA GLY A 264 69.62 -19.62 -8.58
C GLY A 264 70.36 -19.98 -7.30
N ALA A 265 69.65 -20.05 -6.18
CA ALA A 265 70.23 -20.54 -4.93
C ALA A 265 70.45 -22.07 -5.03
N GLY A 266 71.56 -22.54 -4.48
CA GLY A 266 72.01 -23.92 -4.57
C GLY A 266 73.49 -24.01 -4.88
N THR A 267 73.99 -25.24 -5.01
CA THR A 267 75.38 -25.51 -5.40
C THR A 267 75.44 -25.64 -6.91
N ALA A 268 76.19 -24.75 -7.57
CA ALA A 268 76.44 -24.84 -9.00
C ALA A 268 77.39 -26.00 -9.33
N ASP A 269 77.44 -26.41 -10.59
CA ASP A 269 78.33 -27.48 -11.07
C ASP A 269 79.83 -27.19 -10.81
N SER A 270 80.19 -25.91 -10.68
CA SER A 270 81.53 -25.46 -10.29
C SER A 270 81.89 -25.74 -8.82
N GLY A 271 80.92 -26.17 -8.00
CA GLY A 271 81.06 -26.36 -6.55
C GLY A 271 80.76 -25.11 -5.72
N THR A 272 80.58 -23.94 -6.34
CA THR A 272 80.20 -22.70 -5.64
C THR A 272 78.76 -22.81 -5.13
N THR A 273 78.55 -22.51 -3.85
CA THR A 273 77.20 -22.53 -3.24
C THR A 273 76.66 -21.11 -3.10
N TYR A 274 75.48 -20.89 -3.67
CA TYR A 274 74.73 -19.64 -3.60
C TYR A 274 73.59 -19.79 -2.60
N THR A 275 73.60 -18.97 -1.55
CA THR A 275 72.52 -18.94 -0.56
C THR A 275 71.47 -17.90 -0.95
N VAL A 276 70.20 -18.14 -0.59
CA VAL A 276 69.13 -17.15 -0.79
C VAL A 276 69.52 -15.83 -0.10
N GLY A 277 69.43 -14.73 -0.83
CA GLY A 277 69.82 -13.40 -0.35
C GLY A 277 71.33 -13.10 -0.42
N GLY A 278 72.16 -14.07 -0.81
CA GLY A 278 73.59 -13.83 -1.06
C GLY A 278 73.80 -12.83 -2.20
N THR A 279 74.83 -11.99 -2.08
CA THR A 279 75.17 -10.97 -3.08
C THR A 279 76.62 -11.11 -3.53
N GLY A 280 76.90 -10.77 -4.79
CA GLY A 280 78.25 -10.72 -5.34
C GLY A 280 78.27 -10.06 -6.72
N GLY A 281 79.38 -10.19 -7.42
CA GLY A 281 79.62 -9.59 -8.75
C GLY A 281 80.25 -8.20 -8.68
N GLU A 282 80.81 -7.77 -9.81
CA GLU A 282 81.48 -6.48 -9.98
C GLU A 282 80.99 -5.83 -11.27
N GLU A 283 80.62 -4.55 -11.24
CA GLU A 283 80.20 -3.82 -12.45
C GLU A 283 81.37 -3.56 -13.41
N SER A 284 82.54 -3.27 -12.85
CA SER A 284 83.76 -3.04 -13.61
C SER A 284 84.93 -3.68 -12.91
N HIS A 285 85.81 -4.30 -13.67
CA HIS A 285 86.96 -5.03 -13.13
C HIS A 285 88.27 -4.38 -13.60
N LYS A 286 89.26 -4.35 -12.72
CA LYS A 286 90.61 -3.86 -13.01
C LYS A 286 91.58 -5.01 -12.91
N LEU A 287 92.20 -5.34 -14.04
CA LEU A 287 93.19 -6.41 -14.11
C LEU A 287 94.32 -6.19 -13.10
N THR A 288 94.58 -7.23 -12.33
CA THR A 288 95.70 -7.36 -11.41
C THR A 288 96.91 -7.94 -12.13
N THR A 289 98.08 -7.85 -11.51
CA THR A 289 99.31 -8.43 -12.07
C THR A 289 99.22 -9.95 -12.23
N ASP A 290 98.51 -10.63 -11.31
CA ASP A 290 98.35 -12.09 -11.34
C ASP A 290 97.44 -12.57 -12.49
N GLU A 291 96.58 -11.69 -13.00
CA GLU A 291 95.68 -11.97 -14.12
C GLU A 291 96.34 -11.68 -15.48
N LEU A 292 97.57 -11.15 -15.51
CA LEU A 292 98.30 -10.90 -16.74
C LEU A 292 98.90 -12.21 -17.28
N ALA A 293 98.62 -12.49 -18.55
CA ALA A 293 99.30 -13.57 -19.26
C ALA A 293 100.82 -13.33 -19.27
N ALA A 294 101.59 -14.42 -19.14
CA ALA A 294 103.04 -14.38 -19.30
C ALA A 294 103.40 -13.78 -20.67
N HIS A 295 104.21 -12.72 -20.66
CA HIS A 295 104.63 -12.02 -21.88
C HIS A 295 106.12 -11.66 -21.79
N SER A 296 106.74 -11.48 -22.95
CA SER A 296 108.13 -11.08 -23.08
C SER A 296 108.24 -9.79 -23.88
N HIS A 297 109.15 -8.91 -23.47
CA HIS A 297 109.52 -7.75 -24.27
C HIS A 297 110.84 -8.01 -25.00
N THR A 298 110.88 -7.69 -26.28
CA THR A 298 112.13 -7.67 -27.06
C THR A 298 112.60 -6.24 -27.22
N PHE A 299 113.88 -5.99 -27.00
CA PHE A 299 114.52 -4.73 -27.36
C PHE A 299 115.92 -4.99 -27.92
N SER A 300 116.32 -4.17 -28.88
CA SER A 300 117.63 -4.19 -29.53
C SER A 300 118.15 -2.77 -29.65
N GLY A 301 119.45 -2.57 -29.43
CA GLY A 301 120.10 -1.26 -29.60
C GLY A 301 121.49 -1.39 -30.21
N ASN A 302 121.95 -0.33 -30.88
CA ASN A 302 123.29 -0.19 -31.44
C ASN A 302 123.97 1.02 -30.77
N THR A 303 125.27 0.92 -30.45
CA THR A 303 126.07 2.07 -29.98
C THR A 303 126.54 2.89 -31.18
N SER A 304 126.40 4.22 -31.13
CA SER A 304 126.77 5.14 -32.24
C SER A 304 128.26 5.49 -32.32
N SER A 305 129.07 4.99 -31.38
CA SER A 305 130.51 5.21 -31.34
C SER A 305 131.21 3.96 -30.81
N ASN A 306 132.25 3.49 -31.50
CA ASN A 306 133.13 2.46 -30.98
C ASN A 306 133.83 3.05 -29.75
N GLY A 307 133.79 2.36 -28.60
CA GLY A 307 134.41 2.84 -27.38
C GLY A 307 135.90 3.15 -27.61
N SER A 308 136.28 4.42 -27.49
CA SER A 308 137.68 4.84 -27.64
C SER A 308 138.49 4.24 -26.50
N HIS A 309 139.57 3.51 -26.82
CA HIS A 309 140.48 2.99 -25.81
C HIS A 309 141.94 3.21 -26.25
N ASN A 310 142.81 3.42 -25.25
CA ASN A 310 144.24 3.64 -25.43
C ASN A 310 145.01 2.55 -24.68
N HIS A 311 146.15 2.12 -25.21
CA HIS A 311 147.08 1.22 -24.54
C HIS A 311 148.38 1.95 -24.22
N GLY A 312 148.83 1.92 -22.97
CA GLY A 312 150.12 2.47 -22.56
C GLY A 312 151.20 1.39 -22.63
N VAL A 313 152.18 1.54 -23.51
CA VAL A 313 153.33 0.62 -23.58
C VAL A 313 154.48 1.20 -22.76
N TYR A 314 154.93 0.48 -21.73
CA TYR A 314 156.16 0.80 -21.00
C TYR A 314 157.35 0.17 -21.72
N THR A 315 158.25 0.99 -22.26
CA THR A 315 159.55 0.50 -22.75
C THR A 315 160.54 0.47 -21.59
N VAL A 316 161.14 -0.69 -21.33
CA VAL A 316 162.26 -0.83 -20.38
C VAL A 316 163.55 -0.32 -21.04
N LYS A 317 164.30 0.51 -20.31
CA LYS A 317 165.58 1.06 -20.80
C LYS A 317 166.60 -0.08 -21.02
N GLY A 318 167.17 -0.13 -22.22
CA GLY A 318 168.51 -0.71 -22.43
C GLY A 318 168.62 -2.02 -23.22
N TRP A 319 167.70 -2.36 -24.13
CA TRP A 319 167.84 -3.55 -24.98
C TRP A 319 167.71 -3.19 -26.47
N ASP A 320 168.85 -3.20 -27.15
CA ASP A 320 169.05 -2.90 -28.57
C ASP A 320 168.64 -4.09 -29.46
N ASN A 321 167.36 -4.21 -29.83
CA ASN A 321 166.92 -4.81 -31.09
C ASN A 321 165.41 -4.65 -31.33
N LEU A 322 165.01 -3.60 -32.06
CA LEU A 322 163.64 -3.38 -32.53
C LEU A 322 163.67 -3.13 -34.04
N GLY A 323 163.91 -4.19 -34.81
CA GLY A 323 163.75 -4.19 -36.26
C GLY A 323 162.28 -4.21 -36.66
N TYR A 324 161.57 -3.09 -36.45
CA TYR A 324 160.47 -2.57 -37.30
C TYR A 324 159.88 -1.22 -36.80
N PHE A 325 160.64 -0.42 -36.05
CA PHE A 325 160.35 1.01 -35.85
C PHE A 325 161.51 1.83 -36.42
N ALA A 326 161.69 1.77 -37.74
CA ALA A 326 162.77 2.46 -38.44
C ALA A 326 162.43 3.95 -38.62
N GLY A 327 162.64 4.71 -37.56
CA GLY A 327 162.80 6.16 -37.55
C GLY A 327 163.90 6.49 -36.55
N SER A 328 165.16 6.30 -36.92
CA SER A 328 166.32 6.62 -36.09
C SER A 328 166.30 8.11 -35.72
N GLY A 329 165.94 8.38 -34.47
CA GLY A 329 166.03 9.70 -33.87
C GLY A 329 165.75 9.58 -32.38
N TYR A 330 166.80 9.62 -31.56
CA TYR A 330 166.69 9.65 -30.10
C TYR A 330 165.88 10.88 -29.67
N SER A 331 164.58 10.71 -29.44
CA SER A 331 163.69 11.74 -28.91
C SER A 331 163.21 11.29 -27.54
N SER A 332 163.57 12.06 -26.51
CA SER A 332 163.18 11.87 -25.12
C SER A 332 161.74 12.34 -24.85
N ASN A 333 160.81 12.08 -25.76
CA ASN A 333 159.42 12.46 -25.63
C ASN A 333 158.54 11.21 -25.61
N ASN A 334 157.65 11.11 -24.62
CA ASN A 334 156.60 10.08 -24.56
C ASN A 334 155.91 9.99 -25.94
N GLN A 335 156.10 8.87 -26.64
CA GLN A 335 155.50 8.65 -27.93
C GLN A 335 154.24 7.80 -27.74
N THR A 336 153.07 8.38 -28.03
CA THR A 336 151.80 7.64 -28.06
C THR A 336 151.73 6.89 -29.40
N LEU A 337 151.69 5.56 -29.36
CA LEU A 337 151.56 4.70 -30.54
C LEU A 337 150.14 4.12 -30.58
N TYR A 338 149.54 4.08 -31.78
CA TYR A 338 148.20 3.54 -32.01
C TYR A 338 148.30 2.16 -32.66
N THR A 339 147.47 1.20 -32.24
CA THR A 339 147.34 -0.13 -32.88
C THR A 339 146.27 -0.08 -33.98
N ASN A 340 146.44 -0.83 -35.07
CA ASN A 340 145.49 -0.87 -36.20
C ASN A 340 144.17 -1.60 -35.89
N ASN A 341 144.07 -2.26 -34.74
CA ASN A 341 142.87 -2.97 -34.33
C ASN A 341 142.55 -2.67 -32.87
N ALA A 342 141.30 -2.25 -32.63
CA ALA A 342 140.70 -2.11 -31.31
C ALA A 342 140.38 -3.52 -30.81
N GLY A 343 140.99 -3.97 -29.71
CA GLY A 343 140.75 -5.32 -29.18
C GLY A 343 139.29 -5.57 -28.78
N ASP A 344 138.97 -6.84 -28.49
CA ASP A 344 137.64 -7.26 -28.04
C ASP A 344 137.22 -6.47 -26.79
N HIS A 345 136.04 -5.85 -26.85
CA HIS A 345 135.42 -5.17 -25.72
C HIS A 345 133.93 -5.49 -25.63
N LEU A 346 133.40 -5.42 -24.41
CA LEU A 346 132.01 -5.74 -24.11
C LEU A 346 131.19 -4.46 -23.91
N HIS A 347 130.03 -4.37 -24.58
CA HIS A 347 129.04 -3.35 -24.29
C HIS A 347 127.96 -3.93 -23.37
N SER A 348 127.78 -3.32 -22.20
CA SER A 348 126.64 -3.59 -21.32
C SER A 348 125.55 -2.55 -21.58
N PHE A 349 124.36 -3.00 -21.94
CA PHE A 349 123.15 -2.18 -21.94
C PHE A 349 122.18 -2.69 -20.86
N SER A 350 121.64 -1.79 -20.05
CA SER A 350 120.62 -2.10 -19.04
C SER A 350 119.53 -1.04 -19.09
N GLY A 351 118.26 -1.46 -19.14
CA GLY A 351 117.12 -0.57 -19.12
C GLY A 351 115.81 -1.36 -18.91
N THR A 352 114.78 -0.64 -18.49
CA THR A 352 113.40 -1.16 -18.39
C THR A 352 112.62 -0.68 -19.60
N THR A 353 111.81 -1.54 -20.21
CA THR A 353 110.80 -1.10 -21.17
C THR A 353 109.76 -0.24 -20.45
N GLY A 354 109.25 0.81 -21.11
CA GLY A 354 108.22 1.67 -20.52
C GLY A 354 106.94 0.89 -20.18
N ASN A 355 106.11 1.45 -19.31
CA ASN A 355 104.82 0.86 -18.95
C ASN A 355 103.93 0.69 -20.20
N VAL A 356 103.43 -0.53 -20.42
CA VAL A 356 102.42 -0.82 -21.44
C VAL A 356 101.05 -0.94 -20.74
N GLY A 357 100.04 -0.24 -21.26
CA GLY A 357 98.68 -0.20 -20.70
C GLY A 357 98.36 1.07 -19.91
N ASN A 358 97.07 1.35 -19.69
CA ASN A 358 96.58 2.55 -19.00
C ASN A 358 95.92 2.25 -17.63
N ASN A 359 95.95 0.98 -17.19
CA ASN A 359 95.46 0.53 -15.88
C ASN A 359 94.01 0.94 -15.57
N LYS A 360 93.17 1.09 -16.60
CA LYS A 360 91.75 1.41 -16.47
C LYS A 360 90.93 0.16 -16.23
N THR A 361 89.84 0.31 -15.49
CA THR A 361 88.80 -0.72 -15.37
C THR A 361 88.13 -0.97 -16.72
N HIS A 362 87.65 -2.18 -16.95
CA HIS A 362 86.77 -2.51 -18.07
C HIS A 362 85.38 -2.87 -17.57
N GLU A 363 84.37 -2.68 -18.43
CA GLU A 363 83.00 -3.13 -18.20
C GLU A 363 82.98 -4.65 -18.01
N ASN A 364 82.30 -5.11 -16.96
CA ASN A 364 82.20 -6.53 -16.60
C ASN A 364 80.75 -7.03 -16.60
N ARG A 365 79.77 -6.15 -16.89
CA ARG A 365 78.37 -6.56 -17.07
C ARG A 365 78.15 -7.06 -18.49
N MET A 366 77.50 -8.22 -18.61
CA MET A 366 76.94 -8.69 -19.88
C MET A 366 75.83 -7.75 -20.36
N PRO A 367 75.46 -7.73 -21.66
CA PRO A 367 74.32 -6.96 -22.14
C PRO A 367 73.06 -7.22 -21.31
N TYR A 368 72.39 -6.16 -20.86
CA TYR A 368 71.25 -6.25 -19.94
C TYR A 368 70.12 -5.29 -20.32
N GLN A 369 68.91 -5.60 -19.84
CA GLN A 369 67.76 -4.69 -19.87
C GLN A 369 67.31 -4.41 -18.43
N VAL A 370 67.00 -3.15 -18.14
CA VAL A 370 66.56 -2.73 -16.81
C VAL A 370 65.04 -2.84 -16.72
N ILE A 371 64.56 -3.54 -15.68
CA ILE A 371 63.15 -3.68 -15.32
C ILE A 371 62.99 -3.48 -13.82
N TYR A 372 61.76 -3.20 -13.37
CA TYR A 372 61.42 -3.15 -11.97
C TYR A 372 61.15 -4.56 -11.45
N ARG A 373 61.84 -4.92 -10.36
CA ARG A 373 61.68 -6.20 -9.69
C ARG A 373 61.19 -5.97 -8.27
N TRP A 374 60.16 -6.70 -7.89
CA TRP A 374 59.48 -6.62 -6.61
C TRP A 374 59.51 -7.98 -5.91
N ARG A 375 59.65 -7.98 -4.59
CA ARG A 375 59.50 -9.16 -3.74
C ARG A 375 58.32 -8.98 -2.81
N ARG A 376 57.46 -9.99 -2.71
CA ARG A 376 56.36 -9.99 -1.74
C ARG A 376 56.87 -10.28 -0.33
N THR A 377 56.57 -9.42 0.64
CA THR A 377 57.01 -9.54 2.04
C THR A 377 55.88 -9.95 3.00
N ALA A 378 54.62 -9.65 2.66
CA ALA A 378 53.43 -10.08 3.41
C ALA A 378 52.21 -10.23 2.49
#